data_AF-U2RUB8-F1
#
_entry.id   AF-U2RUB8-F1
#
_cell.length_a   1.000
_cell.length_b   1.000
_cell.length_c   1.000
_cell.angle_alpha   90.00
_cell.angle_beta   90.00
_cell.angle_gamma   90.00
#
_symmetry.space_group_name_H-M   'P 1'
#
loop_
_entity.id
_entity.type
_entity.pdbx_description
1 polymer ?
#
loop_
_entity_poly.entity_id
_entity_poly.type
_entity_poly.pdbx_seq_one_letter_code
_entity_poly.pdbx_strand_id
1 'polypeptide(L)'
;MDRMNDTLIDVPRGLTNVVAASTALGDVRGQEGFYHYRQYPAIELARDHAFEESWYLLLNGELPDAEQLAAFRARTAEARRIPDQVRALLPAIARLT
;
A
#
# COMPACT_ATOMS: atom_id res chain seq x y z
N MET A 1 29.49 11.02 -1.66
CA MET A 1 29.10 10.17 -2.81
C MET A 1 29.58 8.77 -2.50
N ASP A 2 28.72 8.02 -1.81
CA ASP A 2 28.97 6.63 -1.46
C ASP A 2 29.16 5.82 -2.76
N ARG A 3 30.24 5.06 -2.84
CA ARG A 3 30.55 4.25 -4.03
C ARG A 3 29.56 3.11 -4.06
N MET A 4 28.89 2.94 -5.20
CA MET A 4 28.12 1.73 -5.48
C MET A 4 29.06 0.53 -5.31
N ASN A 5 28.78 -0.30 -4.31
CA ASN A 5 29.61 -1.43 -3.95
C ASN A 5 29.34 -2.57 -4.95
N ASP A 6 30.22 -2.75 -5.92
CA ASP A 6 30.10 -3.74 -7.00
C ASP A 6 30.42 -5.19 -6.56
N THR A 7 30.39 -5.45 -5.24
CA THR A 7 30.58 -6.80 -4.71
C THR A 7 29.37 -7.66 -5.06
N LEU A 8 29.58 -8.73 -5.83
CA LEU A 8 28.53 -9.69 -6.15
C LEU A 8 28.09 -10.44 -4.88
N ILE A 9 26.77 -10.50 -4.67
CA ILE A 9 26.14 -11.30 -3.62
C ILE A 9 25.52 -12.56 -4.22
N ASP A 10 25.48 -13.65 -3.46
CA ASP A 10 24.70 -14.83 -3.84
C ASP A 10 23.22 -14.57 -3.55
N VAL A 11 22.39 -14.66 -4.60
CA VAL A 11 20.96 -14.32 -4.54
C VAL A 11 20.14 -15.59 -4.82
N PRO A 12 19.40 -16.12 -3.83
CA PRO A 12 18.56 -17.28 -4.03
C PRO A 12 17.43 -17.01 -5.03
N ARG A 13 16.98 -18.06 -5.73
CA ARG A 13 15.79 -18.01 -6.57
C ARG A 13 14.59 -17.52 -5.76
N GLY A 14 13.88 -16.51 -6.28
CA GLY A 14 12.71 -15.94 -5.60
C GLY A 14 13.03 -14.96 -4.48
N LEU A 15 14.29 -14.52 -4.31
CA LEU A 15 14.70 -13.49 -3.34
C LEU A 15 14.42 -13.85 -1.87
N THR A 16 14.34 -15.14 -1.54
CA THR A 16 14.09 -15.59 -0.18
C THR A 16 15.15 -15.02 0.78
N ASN A 17 14.70 -14.32 1.82
CA ASN A 17 15.55 -13.68 2.82
C ASN A 17 16.53 -12.61 2.28
N VAL A 18 16.27 -12.06 1.09
CA VAL A 18 17.08 -10.97 0.51
C VAL A 18 16.45 -9.63 0.85
N VAL A 19 17.20 -8.75 1.52
CA VAL A 19 16.77 -7.37 1.81
C VAL A 19 16.91 -6.53 0.54
N ALA A 20 15.78 -6.24 -0.11
CA ALA A 20 15.75 -5.41 -1.32
C ALA A 20 15.64 -3.90 -1.03
N ALA A 21 15.00 -3.53 0.08
CA ALA A 21 14.78 -2.14 0.49
C ALA A 21 14.43 -2.05 1.99
N SER A 22 14.60 -0.86 2.56
CA SER A 22 14.03 -0.48 3.85
C SER A 22 12.62 0.10 3.67
N THR A 23 11.73 -0.12 4.64
CA THR A 23 10.36 0.45 4.62
C THR A 23 9.95 0.98 5.99
N ALA A 24 9.14 2.03 5.99
CA ALA A 24 8.45 2.55 7.17
C ALA A 24 6.95 2.23 7.15
N LEU A 25 6.48 1.44 6.18
CA LEU A 25 5.06 1.14 5.99
C LEU A 25 4.53 0.06 6.94
N GLY A 26 5.37 -0.86 7.40
CA GLY A 26 4.95 -1.97 8.24
C GLY A 26 5.93 -3.13 8.23
N ASP A 27 5.62 -4.15 9.02
CA ASP A 27 6.35 -5.43 9.11
C ASP A 27 5.38 -6.61 9.24
N VAL A 28 5.84 -7.79 8.83
CA VAL A 28 5.13 -9.07 8.93
C VAL A 28 5.98 -10.06 9.69
N ARG A 29 5.63 -10.29 10.96
CA ARG A 29 6.26 -11.27 11.84
C ARG A 29 5.48 -12.58 11.76
N GLY A 30 5.69 -13.30 10.65
CA GLY A 30 4.88 -14.46 10.26
C GLY A 30 4.84 -15.58 11.31
N GLN A 31 5.95 -15.83 12.04
CA GLN A 31 5.98 -16.83 13.11
C GLN A 31 5.12 -16.45 14.32
N GLU A 32 4.90 -15.17 14.54
CA GLU A 32 4.06 -14.63 15.61
C GLU A 32 2.61 -14.43 15.16
N GLY A 33 2.30 -14.61 13.87
CA GLY A 33 0.99 -14.28 13.30
C GLY A 33 0.66 -12.79 13.37
N PHE A 34 1.68 -11.94 13.43
CA PHE A 34 1.52 -10.49 13.62
C PHE A 34 1.96 -9.72 12.39
N TYR A 35 1.18 -8.70 12.05
CA TYR A 35 1.53 -7.72 11.03
C TYR A 35 0.87 -6.38 11.35
N HIS A 36 1.51 -5.30 10.90
CA HIS A 36 1.09 -3.96 11.22
C HIS A 36 1.30 -3.02 10.04
N TYR A 37 0.51 -1.94 10.00
CA TYR A 37 0.70 -0.83 9.09
C TYR A 37 1.08 0.41 9.89
N ARG A 38 2.21 1.03 9.55
CA ARG A 38 2.85 2.09 10.35
C ARG A 38 2.99 1.61 11.81
N GLN A 39 2.47 2.34 12.78
CA GLN A 39 2.49 1.94 14.19
C GLN A 39 1.29 1.07 14.63
N TYR A 40 0.33 0.75 13.75
CA TYR A 40 -0.94 0.14 14.16
C TYR A 40 -1.05 -1.34 13.77
N PRO A 41 -1.48 -2.23 14.68
CA PRO A 41 -1.84 -3.60 14.34
C PRO A 41 -2.87 -3.64 13.20
N ALA A 42 -2.63 -4.45 12.19
CA ALA A 42 -3.52 -4.47 11.02
C ALA A 42 -4.93 -4.99 11.35
N ILE A 43 -5.05 -5.84 12.37
CA ILE A 43 -6.35 -6.35 12.85
C ILE A 43 -7.18 -5.23 13.49
N GLU A 44 -6.54 -4.29 14.20
CA GLU A 44 -7.21 -3.12 14.79
C GLU A 44 -7.72 -2.19 13.69
N LEU A 45 -6.86 -1.85 12.73
CA LEU A 45 -7.25 -1.05 11.56
C LEU A 45 -8.43 -1.65 10.80
N ALA A 46 -8.46 -2.98 10.62
CA ALA A 46 -9.53 -3.65 9.90
C ALA A 46 -10.87 -3.69 10.67
N ARG A 47 -10.85 -3.63 12.00
CA ARG A 47 -12.05 -3.71 12.85
C ARG A 47 -12.63 -2.33 13.15
N ASP A 48 -11.75 -1.38 13.42
CA ASP A 48 -12.13 -0.15 14.12
C ASP A 48 -11.98 1.11 13.24
N HIS A 49 -11.36 1.00 12.06
CA HIS A 49 -11.15 2.12 11.14
C HIS A 49 -11.78 1.88 9.77
N ALA A 50 -12.22 2.97 9.13
CA ALA A 50 -12.65 2.92 7.75
C ALA A 50 -11.47 2.69 6.80
N PHE A 51 -11.79 2.20 5.60
CA PHE A 51 -10.79 1.98 4.55
C PHE A 51 -10.00 3.26 4.23
N GLU A 52 -10.67 4.43 4.12
CA GLU A 52 -9.97 5.68 3.79
C GLU A 52 -9.03 6.16 4.90
N GLU A 53 -9.29 5.84 6.17
CA GLU A 53 -8.37 6.15 7.27
C GLU A 53 -7.09 5.33 7.17
N SER A 54 -7.21 4.02 6.90
CA SER A 54 -6.07 3.14 6.66
C SER A 54 -5.30 3.54 5.39
N TRP A 55 -6.01 3.95 4.33
CA TRP A 55 -5.37 4.45 3.12
C TRP A 55 -4.60 5.75 3.38
N TYR A 56 -5.21 6.69 4.12
CA TYR A 56 -4.53 7.92 4.52
C TYR A 56 -3.29 7.61 5.35
N LEU A 57 -3.37 6.71 6.33
CA LEU A 57 -2.25 6.26 7.17
C LEU A 57 -1.07 5.74 6.34
N LEU A 58 -1.34 4.89 5.34
CA LEU A 58 -0.27 4.32 4.52
C LEU A 58 0.49 5.41 3.75
N LEU A 59 -0.24 6.38 3.19
CA LEU A 59 0.35 7.47 2.42
C LEU A 59 1.04 8.53 3.28
N ASN A 60 0.43 8.91 4.40
CA ASN A 60 0.84 10.09 5.18
C ASN A 60 1.60 9.74 6.47
N GLY A 61 1.54 8.49 6.93
CA GLY A 61 2.25 8.02 8.13
C GLY A 61 1.45 8.06 9.43
N GLU A 62 0.35 8.80 9.46
CA GLU A 62 -0.50 8.99 10.64
C GLU A 62 -1.97 8.86 10.28
N LEU A 63 -2.81 8.51 11.26
CA LEU A 63 -4.26 8.49 11.07
C LEU A 63 -4.78 9.93 10.89
N PRO A 64 -5.72 10.16 9.98
CA PRO A 64 -6.25 11.50 9.75
C PRO A 64 -7.13 11.95 10.92
N ASP A 65 -7.14 13.25 11.19
CA ASP A 65 -8.25 13.87 11.90
C ASP A 65 -9.51 13.96 11.02
N ALA A 66 -10.61 14.47 11.57
CA ALA A 66 -11.89 14.56 10.88
C ALA A 66 -11.85 15.47 9.64
N GLU A 67 -11.10 16.56 9.68
CA GLU A 67 -10.98 17.50 8.56
C GLU A 67 -10.13 16.90 7.44
N GLN A 68 -8.99 16.31 7.80
CA GLN A 68 -8.10 15.61 6.88
C GLN A 68 -8.81 14.45 6.18
N LEU A 69 -9.59 13.65 6.93
CA LEU A 69 -10.36 12.55 6.37
C LEU A 69 -11.44 13.04 5.40
N ALA A 70 -12.15 14.12 5.73
CA ALA A 70 -13.15 14.71 4.86
C ALA A 70 -12.52 15.22 3.54
N ALA A 71 -11.40 15.93 3.64
CA ALA A 71 -10.67 16.42 2.47
C ALA A 71 -10.13 15.27 1.60
N PHE A 72 -9.60 14.21 2.23
CA PHE A 72 -9.11 13.04 1.53
C PHE A 72 -10.23 12.28 0.79
N ARG A 73 -11.39 12.12 1.43
CA ARG A 73 -12.58 11.52 0.80
C ARG A 73 -13.08 12.33 -0.39
N ALA A 74 -13.11 13.66 -0.29
CA ALA A 74 -13.51 14.53 -1.40
C ALA A 74 -12.57 14.36 -2.61
N ARG A 75 -11.25 14.44 -2.38
CA ARG A 75 -10.22 14.26 -3.41
C ARG A 75 -10.29 12.89 -4.08
N THR A 76 -10.42 11.83 -3.29
CA THR A 76 -10.48 10.47 -3.83
C THR A 76 -11.79 10.21 -4.57
N ALA A 77 -12.92 10.78 -4.12
CA ALA A 77 -14.19 10.68 -4.83
C ALA A 77 -14.15 11.34 -6.22
N GLU A 78 -13.54 12.52 -6.33
CA GLU A 78 -13.35 13.21 -7.62
C GLU A 78 -12.51 12.37 -8.59
N ALA A 79 -11.50 11.67 -8.06
CA ALA A 79 -10.61 10.80 -8.83
C ALA A 79 -11.26 9.47 -9.29
N ARG A 80 -12.48 9.13 -8.88
CA ARG A 80 -13.16 7.87 -9.27
C ARG A 80 -13.62 7.84 -10.73
N ARG A 81 -13.63 8.97 -11.43
CA ARG A 81 -14.07 9.02 -12.84
C ARG A 81 -13.11 8.22 -13.72
N ILE A 82 -13.63 7.15 -14.31
CA ILE A 82 -12.93 6.40 -15.36
C ILE A 82 -13.01 7.21 -16.66
N PRO A 83 -11.87 7.52 -17.33
CA PRO A 83 -11.86 8.19 -18.63
C PRO A 83 -12.68 7.41 -19.68
N ASP A 84 -13.39 8.13 -20.56
CA ASP A 84 -14.33 7.52 -21.50
C ASP A 84 -13.66 6.51 -22.45
N GLN A 85 -12.41 6.77 -22.84
CA GLN A 85 -11.61 5.86 -23.65
C GLN A 85 -11.40 4.51 -22.94
N VAL A 86 -11.10 4.54 -21.64
CA VAL A 86 -10.92 3.32 -20.84
C VAL A 86 -12.26 2.63 -20.67
N ARG A 87 -13.31 3.38 -20.32
CA ARG A 87 -14.67 2.84 -20.13
C ARG A 87 -15.18 2.08 -21.36
N ALA A 88 -14.92 2.59 -22.57
CA ALA A 88 -15.32 1.94 -23.81
C ALA A 88 -14.61 0.59 -24.06
N LEU A 89 -13.38 0.43 -23.56
CA LEU A 89 -12.59 -0.79 -23.73
C LEU A 89 -12.98 -1.91 -22.75
N LEU A 90 -13.44 -1.56 -21.54
CA LEU A 90 -13.71 -2.54 -20.48
C LEU A 90 -14.66 -3.69 -20.89
N PRO A 91 -15.79 -3.45 -21.59
CA PRO A 91 -16.69 -4.53 -22.00
C PRO A 91 -16.09 -5.51 -23.01
N ALA A 92 -15.14 -5.07 -23.84
CA ALA A 92 -14.46 -5.95 -24.78
C ALA A 92 -13.48 -6.86 -24.02
N ILE A 93 -12.70 -6.29 -23.11
CA ILE A 93 -11.75 -7.03 -22.27
C ILE A 93 -12.46 -8.08 -21.41
N ALA A 94 -13.56 -7.70 -20.76
CA ALA A 94 -14.31 -8.58 -19.85
C ALA A 94 -14.93 -9.82 -20.53
N ARG A 95 -15.03 -9.85 -21.86
CA ARG A 95 -15.59 -10.97 -22.62
C ARG A 95 -14.51 -11.89 -23.24
N LEU A 96 -13.22 -11.57 -23.07
CA LEU A 96 -12.12 -12.39 -23.59
C LEU A 96 -11.82 -13.63 -22.73
N THR A 97 -12.48 -13.77 -21.58
CA THR A 97 -12.50 -14.96 -20.73
C THR A 97 -13.71 -15.82 -21.06
#